data_AF-A0A3D3LPI5-F1
#
_entry.id   AF-A0A3D3LPI5-F1
#
_cell.length_a   1.000
_cell.length_b   1.000
_cell.length_c   1.000
_cell.angle_alpha   90.00
_cell.angle_beta   90.00
_cell.angle_gamma   90.00
#
_symmetry.space_group_name_H-M   'P 1'
#
loop_
_entity.id
_entity.type
_entity.pdbx_description
1 polymer ?
#
loop_
_entity_poly.entity_id
_entity_poly.type
_entity_poly.pdbx_seq_one_letter_code
_entity_poly.pdbx_strand_id
1 'polypeptide(L)'
;KTLTLSKTLLNGDTLPVSLITSNGYRMDMQDLNVDFGKRSALTDKEVAGDGPIGRFRANKMVLQPDANRLSFIGDVTIRITQQNKGGEQ
;
A
#
# COMPACT_ATOMS: atom_id res chain seq x y z
N LYS A 1 -19.92 -7.95 0.76
CA LYS A 1 -19.16 -8.63 1.83
C LYS A 1 -17.92 -7.80 2.09
N THR A 2 -17.63 -7.49 3.35
CA THR A 2 -16.47 -6.68 3.75
C THR A 2 -15.58 -7.52 4.67
N LEU A 3 -14.27 -7.37 4.56
CA LEU A 3 -13.28 -7.99 5.43
C LEU A 3 -12.31 -6.92 5.89
N THR A 4 -12.10 -6.83 7.20
CA THR A 4 -11.05 -6.00 7.78
C THR A 4 -9.86 -6.90 8.11
N LEU A 5 -8.74 -6.66 7.45
CA LEU A 5 -7.45 -7.20 7.83
C LEU A 5 -6.84 -6.25 8.85
N SER A 6 -6.18 -6.77 9.87
CA SER A 6 -5.54 -5.97 10.92
C SER A 6 -4.20 -6.58 11.28
N LYS A 7 -3.29 -5.74 11.74
CA LYS A 7 -2.00 -6.18 12.27
C LYS A 7 -2.18 -7.27 13.31
N THR A 8 -1.28 -8.23 13.32
CA THR A 8 -1.29 -9.35 14.27
C THR A 8 -0.16 -9.18 15.27
N LEU A 9 -0.44 -9.53 16.52
CA LEU A 9 0.59 -9.66 17.55
C LEU A 9 1.17 -11.08 17.51
N LEU A 10 2.48 -11.20 17.31
CA LEU A 10 3.19 -12.48 17.32
C LEU A 10 4.41 -12.34 18.22
N ASN A 11 4.45 -13.10 19.32
CA ASN A 11 5.59 -13.10 20.27
C ASN A 11 6.01 -11.71 20.80
N GLY A 12 5.06 -10.79 20.93
CA GLY A 12 5.32 -9.41 21.36
C GLY A 12 5.63 -8.43 20.23
N ASP A 13 5.89 -8.93 19.02
CA ASP A 13 6.07 -8.11 17.82
C ASP A 13 4.74 -7.83 17.12
N THR A 14 4.64 -6.66 16.47
CA THR A 14 3.48 -6.30 15.63
C THR A 14 3.82 -6.52 14.16
N LEU A 15 3.12 -7.45 13.51
CA LEU A 15 3.24 -7.68 12.07
C LEU A 15 2.22 -6.80 11.32
N PRO A 16 2.66 -5.98 10.35
CA PRO A 16 1.76 -5.16 9.57
C PRO A 16 0.89 -6.01 8.65
N VAL A 17 -0.20 -5.41 8.15
CA VAL A 17 -0.87 -5.90 6.95
C VAL A 17 -0.05 -5.46 5.75
N SER A 18 0.40 -6.42 4.95
CA SER A 18 1.13 -6.16 3.71
C SER A 18 0.21 -6.36 2.50
N LEU A 19 0.10 -5.34 1.66
CA LEU A 19 -0.56 -5.38 0.37
C LEU A 19 0.51 -5.35 -0.73
N ILE A 20 0.54 -6.38 -1.56
CA ILE A 20 1.48 -6.53 -2.68
C ILE A 20 0.69 -6.48 -3.97
N THR A 21 1.07 -5.59 -4.88
CA THR A 21 0.44 -5.47 -6.19
C THR A 21 1.31 -6.12 -7.27
N SER A 22 0.69 -6.63 -8.34
CA SER A 22 1.40 -7.28 -9.45
C SER A 22 2.33 -6.33 -10.21
N ASN A 23 2.10 -5.02 -10.15
CA ASN A 23 2.98 -3.99 -10.72
C ASN A 23 4.13 -3.57 -9.78
N GLY A 24 4.38 -4.34 -8.71
CA GLY A 24 5.59 -4.22 -7.90
C GLY A 24 5.52 -3.19 -6.77
N TYR A 25 4.33 -2.79 -6.32
CA TYR A 25 4.21 -2.01 -5.09
C TYR A 25 4.04 -2.94 -3.90
N ARG A 26 4.76 -2.65 -2.83
CA ARG A 26 4.55 -3.21 -1.49
C ARG A 26 4.11 -2.08 -0.57
N MET A 27 3.00 -2.28 0.10
CA MET A 27 2.42 -1.34 1.05
C MET A 27 2.24 -2.05 2.39
N ASP A 28 2.75 -1.48 3.46
CA ASP A 28 2.61 -1.97 4.82
C ASP A 28 1.76 -0.96 5.62
N MET A 29 0.79 -1.48 6.37
CA MET A 29 -0.20 -0.69 7.08
C MET A 29 -0.71 -1.42 8.34
N GLN A 30 -1.37 -0.68 9.22
CA GLN A 30 -1.92 -1.25 10.45
C GLN A 30 -3.20 -2.08 10.19
N ASP A 31 -4.04 -1.63 9.29
CA ASP A 31 -5.29 -2.31 8.92
C ASP A 31 -5.61 -2.08 7.44
N LEU A 32 -6.47 -2.94 6.89
CA LEU A 32 -6.97 -2.79 5.53
C LEU A 32 -8.41 -3.28 5.47
N ASN A 33 -9.33 -2.39 5.12
CA ASN A 33 -10.73 -2.72 4.88
C ASN A 33 -10.93 -3.06 3.42
N VAL A 34 -11.35 -4.28 3.12
CA VAL A 34 -11.60 -4.81 1.78
C VAL A 34 -13.09 -4.99 1.56
N ASP A 35 -13.65 -4.30 0.57
CA ASP A 35 -15.01 -4.49 0.09
C ASP A 35 -14.98 -5.33 -1.19
N PHE A 36 -15.41 -6.59 -1.10
CA PHE A 36 -15.44 -7.51 -2.25
C PHE A 36 -16.56 -7.20 -3.24
N GLY A 37 -17.64 -6.54 -2.79
CA GLY A 37 -18.74 -6.14 -3.67
C GLY A 37 -18.33 -4.97 -4.56
N LYS A 38 -17.60 -4.01 -4.00
CA LYS A 38 -17.06 -2.86 -4.74
C LYS A 38 -15.70 -3.11 -5.37
N ARG A 39 -15.08 -4.27 -5.08
CA ARG A 39 -13.69 -4.58 -5.44
C ARG A 39 -12.77 -3.42 -5.09
N SER A 40 -12.79 -3.02 -3.83
CA SER A 40 -11.99 -1.89 -3.35
C SER A 40 -11.38 -2.20 -2.00
N ALA A 41 -10.23 -1.59 -1.72
CA ALA A 41 -9.63 -1.63 -0.40
C ALA A 41 -9.31 -0.21 0.08
N LEU A 42 -9.40 0.03 1.38
CA LEU A 42 -9.03 1.30 1.97
C LEU A 42 -8.43 1.11 3.36
N THR A 43 -7.59 2.05 3.75
CA THR A 43 -7.18 2.24 5.13
C THR A 43 -7.17 3.72 5.47
N ASP A 44 -7.66 4.03 6.67
CA ASP A 44 -7.54 5.34 7.31
C ASP A 44 -6.31 5.40 8.24
N LYS A 45 -5.43 4.41 8.16
CA LYS A 45 -4.16 4.34 8.87
C LYS A 45 -3.01 4.65 7.95
N GLU A 46 -1.91 5.06 8.59
CA GLU A 46 -0.67 5.27 7.89
C GLU A 46 -0.27 4.07 7.04
N VAL A 47 0.11 4.36 5.80
CA VAL A 47 0.68 3.43 4.85
C VAL A 47 2.10 3.87 4.56
N ALA A 48 3.03 2.95 4.70
CA ALA A 48 4.40 3.12 4.23
C ALA A 48 4.69 2.01 3.20
N GLY A 49 5.53 2.29 2.22
CA GLY A 49 5.80 1.30 1.20
C GLY A 49 6.91 1.66 0.26
N ASP A 50 7.14 0.74 -0.66
CA ASP A 50 8.09 0.84 -1.74
C ASP A 50 7.46 0.35 -3.05
N GLY A 51 7.97 0.86 -4.16
CA GLY A 51 7.53 0.47 -5.48
C GLY A 51 8.45 1.01 -6.56
N PRO A 52 8.04 0.89 -7.84
CA PRO A 52 8.88 1.26 -8.98
C PRO A 52 9.34 2.73 -8.98
N ILE A 53 8.56 3.63 -8.36
CA ILE A 53 8.87 5.06 -8.28
C ILE A 53 9.71 5.44 -7.03
N GLY A 54 9.96 4.48 -6.14
CA GLY A 54 10.70 4.69 -4.89
C GLY A 54 9.88 4.39 -3.64
N ARG A 55 10.22 5.05 -2.54
CA ARG A 55 9.58 4.85 -1.23
C ARG A 55 8.54 5.91 -0.98
N PHE A 56 7.45 5.56 -0.30
CA PHE A 56 6.38 6.49 0.00
C PHE A 56 5.81 6.27 1.40
N ARG A 57 5.20 7.32 1.93
CA ARG A 57 4.41 7.32 3.16
C ARG A 57 3.17 8.19 2.94
N ALA A 58 2.03 7.75 3.45
CA ALA A 58 0.76 8.47 3.38
C ALA A 58 -0.08 8.21 4.63
N ASN A 59 -0.96 9.13 5.01
CA ASN A 59 -1.86 8.89 6.15
C ASN A 59 -3.00 7.91 5.84
N LYS A 60 -3.39 7.81 4.57
CA LYS A 60 -4.52 7.00 4.12
C LYS A 60 -4.26 6.49 2.71
N MET A 61 -4.92 5.39 2.37
CA MET A 61 -4.84 4.79 1.04
C MET A 61 -6.20 4.26 0.60
N VAL A 62 -6.48 4.44 -0.69
CA VAL A 62 -7.64 3.86 -1.37
C VAL A 62 -7.15 3.13 -2.62
N LEU A 63 -7.51 1.86 -2.75
CA LEU A 63 -7.26 1.00 -3.89
C LEU A 63 -8.59 0.63 -4.55
N GLN A 64 -8.68 0.86 -5.86
CA GLN A 64 -9.80 0.47 -6.71
C GLN A 64 -9.25 -0.15 -8.00
N PRO A 65 -9.02 -1.47 -8.04
CA PRO A 65 -8.41 -2.15 -9.18
C PRO A 65 -9.23 -1.99 -10.46
N ASP A 66 -10.55 -2.08 -10.39
CA ASP A 66 -11.44 -1.93 -11.54
C ASP A 66 -11.37 -0.52 -12.17
N ALA A 67 -10.97 0.49 -11.38
CA ALA A 67 -10.75 1.86 -11.84
C ALA A 67 -9.26 2.16 -12.13
N ASN A 68 -8.37 1.16 -12.06
CA ASN A 68 -6.91 1.31 -12.14
C ASN A 68 -6.36 2.42 -11.22
N ARG A 69 -6.98 2.58 -10.05
CA ARG A 69 -6.72 3.72 -9.16
C ARG A 69 -6.12 3.26 -7.84
N LEU A 70 -4.95 3.80 -7.54
CA LEU A 70 -4.34 3.80 -6.22
C LEU A 70 -4.16 5.27 -5.81
N SER A 71 -4.75 5.65 -4.69
CA SER A 71 -4.70 7.02 -4.18
C SER A 71 -4.16 7.04 -2.77
N PHE A 72 -3.16 7.89 -2.55
CA PHE A 72 -2.63 8.25 -1.25
C PHE A 72 -3.23 9.59 -0.83
N ILE A 73 -3.76 9.70 0.39
CA ILE A 73 -4.53 10.87 0.83
C ILE A 73 -3.97 11.35 2.19
N GLY A 74 -3.85 12.68 2.34
CA GLY A 74 -3.33 13.35 3.53
C GLY A 74 -1.92 13.89 3.32
N ASP A 75 -1.10 13.83 4.38
CA ASP A 75 0.33 14.08 4.28
C ASP A 75 0.98 12.92 3.50
N VAL A 76 1.45 13.23 2.29
CA VAL A 76 2.06 12.28 1.36
C VAL A 76 3.50 12.69 1.12
N THR A 77 4.43 11.81 1.49
CA THR A 77 5.85 11.96 1.21
C THR A 77 6.29 10.85 0.26
N ILE A 78 6.94 11.23 -0.85
CA ILE A 78 7.51 10.29 -1.81
C ILE A 78 9.01 10.59 -1.96
N ARG A 79 9.84 9.60 -1.64
CA ARG A 79 11.25 9.62 -1.96
C ARG A 79 11.44 8.91 -3.28
N ILE A 80 11.55 9.71 -4.35
CA ILE A 80 11.81 9.21 -5.68
C ILE A 80 13.25 8.70 -5.74
N THR A 81 13.42 7.42 -6.00
CA THR A 81 14.73 6.85 -6.33
C THR A 81 14.84 6.79 -7.84
N GLN A 82 15.87 7.43 -8.40
CA GLN A 82 16.21 7.24 -9.80
C GLN A 82 16.49 5.75 -10.01
N GLN A 83 15.59 5.06 -10.71
CA GLN A 83 15.95 3.81 -11.32
C GLN A 83 16.95 4.18 -12.41
N ASN A 84 18.24 3.94 -12.14
CA ASN A 84 19.21 3.81 -13.23
C ASN A 84 18.70 2.65 -14.08
N LYS A 85 17.87 2.97 -15.08
CA LYS A 85 17.79 2.17 -16.30
C LYS A 85 19.14 2.38 -16.99
N GLY A 86 20.17 1.72 -16.45
CA GLY A 86 21.39 1.49 -17.18
C GLY A 86 20.97 0.86 -18.48
N GLY A 87 21.14 1.61 -19.57
CA GLY A 87 20.92 1.12 -20.91
C GLY A 87 21.67 -0.18 -21.09
N GLU A 88 21.04 -1.07 -21.85
CA GLU A 88 21.72 -2.17 -22.52
C GLU A 88 23.10 -1.72 -23.02
N GLN A 89 24.14 -2.42 -22.59
CA GLN A 89 25.36 -2.64 -23.37
C GLN A 89 25.69 -4.13 -23.28
#